data_AF-A0AA90P9Z6-F1
#
_entry.id   AF-A0AA90P9Z6-F1
#
_cell.length_a   1.000
_cell.length_b   1.000
_cell.length_c   1.000
_cell.angle_alpha   90.00
_cell.angle_beta   90.00
_cell.angle_gamma   90.00
#
_symmetry.space_group_name_H-M   'P 1'
#
loop_
_entity.id
_entity.type
_entity.pdbx_description
1 polymer ?
#
loop_
_entity_poly.entity_id
_entity_poly.type
_entity_poly.pdbx_seq_one_letter_code
_entity_poly.pdbx_strand_id
1 'polypeptide(L)' 'MREITLSNGKTVEVECLSCALTSGEVEPDGGVIVETEYFHAHQDVAYPIKGLVILASKRHIKCFDELNDLEKVDYINLLS' A
#
# COMPACT_ATOMS: atom_id res chain seq x y z
N MET A 1 0.40 18.49 1.38
CA MET A 1 0.17 17.46 2.42
C MET A 1 -1.33 17.30 2.66
N ARG A 2 -1.77 16.12 3.10
CA ARG A 2 -3.17 15.78 3.40
C ARG A 2 -3.24 15.17 4.80
N GLU A 3 -4.24 15.60 5.57
CA GLU A 3 -4.56 15.04 6.87
C GLU A 3 -5.53 13.86 6.68
N ILE A 4 -5.19 12.69 7.22
CA ILE A 4 -5.95 11.44 7.06
C ILE A 4 -6.11 10.79 8.44
N THR A 5 -7.35 10.47 8.80
CA THR A 5 -7.65 9.68 10.01
C THR A 5 -7.71 8.20 9.66
N LEU A 6 -6.86 7.42 10.31
CA LEU A 6 -6.81 5.97 10.19
C LEU A 6 -7.94 5.31 10.99
N SER A 7 -8.21 4.05 10.68
CA SER A 7 -9.27 3.25 11.31
C SER A 7 -9.09 3.05 12.82
N ASN A 8 -7.86 3.12 13.33
CA ASN A 8 -7.54 3.13 14.76
C ASN A 8 -7.75 4.49 15.46
N GLY A 9 -8.20 5.52 14.73
CA GLY A 9 -8.42 6.87 15.24
C GLY A 9 -7.19 7.78 15.26
N LYS A 10 -6.00 7.28 14.87
CA LYS A 10 -4.80 8.11 14.71
C LYS A 10 -4.94 8.97 13.46
N THR A 11 -4.55 10.23 13.54
CA THR A 11 -4.44 11.12 12.38
C THR A 11 -2.99 11.25 11.94
N VAL A 12 -2.75 11.18 10.62
CA VAL A 12 -1.44 11.35 10.01
C VAL A 12 -1.50 12.45 8.94
N GLU A 13 -0.42 13.20 8.79
CA GLU A 13 -0.27 14.19 7.73
C GLU A 13 0.79 13.70 6.74
N VAL A 14 0.37 13.39 5.52
CA VAL A 14 1.21 12.78 4.49
C VAL A 14 0.92 13.36 3.11
N GLU A 15 1.89 13.35 2.20
CA GLU A 15 1.64 13.73 0.81
C GLU A 15 0.90 12.63 0.04
N CYS A 16 1.30 11.37 0.27
CA CYS A 16 0.70 10.19 -0.30
C CYS A 16 0.68 9.07 0.74
N LEU A 17 -0.53 8.65 1.16
CA LEU A 17 -0.70 7.60 2.16
C LEU A 17 -0.05 6.28 1.72
N SER A 18 -0.24 5.88 0.46
CA SER A 18 0.34 4.64 -0.06
C SER A 18 1.87 4.66 -0.02
N CYS A 19 2.50 5.80 -0.32
CA CYS A 19 3.96 5.91 -0.23
C CYS A 19 4.45 5.85 1.22
N ALA A 20 3.75 6.51 2.14
CA ALA A 20 4.11 6.47 3.56
C ALA A 20 3.99 5.04 4.14
N LEU A 21 3.02 4.26 3.66
CA LEU A 21 2.86 2.85 4.02
C LEU A 21 3.95 1.96 3.43
N THR A 22 4.38 2.21 2.18
CA THR A 22 5.43 1.41 1.54
C THR A 22 6.84 1.81 1.98
N SER A 23 7.06 3.03 2.47
CA SER A 23 8.33 3.48 3.04
C SER A 23 8.51 3.13 4.52
N GLY A 24 7.43 2.71 5.21
CA GLY A 24 7.44 2.44 6.65
C GLY A 24 7.28 3.68 7.52
N GLU A 25 7.02 4.86 6.95
CA GLU A 25 6.67 6.07 7.71
C GLU A 25 5.33 5.92 8.46
N VAL A 26 4.41 5.14 7.90
CA VAL A 26 3.15 4.73 8.52
C VAL A 26 3.11 3.21 8.52
N GLU A 27 2.93 2.62 9.70
CA GLU A 27 2.75 1.17 9.83
C GLU A 27 1.25 0.84 9.78
N PRO A 28 0.83 -0.12 8.95
CA PRO A 28 -0.55 -0.61 8.94
C PRO A 28 -0.83 -1.46 10.19
N ASP A 29 -2.02 -1.30 10.76
CA ASP A 29 -2.47 -2.18 11.84
C ASP A 29 -2.57 -3.63 11.34
N GLY A 30 -2.00 -4.56 12.10
CA GLY A 30 -1.88 -5.96 11.69
C GLY A 30 -0.67 -6.26 10.80
N GLY A 31 0.09 -5.23 10.41
CA GLY A 31 1.34 -5.36 9.68
C GLY A 31 1.18 -5.67 8.19
N VAL A 32 2.32 -5.97 7.58
CA VAL A 32 2.42 -6.33 6.16
C VAL A 32 2.06 -7.80 5.97
N ILE A 33 1.15 -8.08 5.03
CA ILE A 33 0.71 -9.44 4.70
C ILE A 33 1.73 -10.12 3.78
N VAL A 34 2.19 -9.40 2.76
CA VAL A 34 3.22 -9.85 1.81
C VAL A 34 3.99 -8.65 1.30
N GLU A 35 5.28 -8.85 1.05
CA GLU A 35 6.18 -7.83 0.53
C GLU A 35 7.17 -8.45 -0.46
N THR A 36 7.30 -7.84 -1.63
CA THR A 36 8.26 -8.21 -2.68
C THR A 36 9.22 -7.05 -2.93
N GLU A 37 10.04 -7.15 -3.98
CA GLU A 37 10.87 -6.03 -4.43
C GLU A 37 10.02 -4.84 -4.88
N TYR A 38 8.88 -5.09 -5.56
CA TYR A 38 8.09 -4.05 -6.21
C TYR A 38 6.76 -3.73 -5.53
N PHE A 39 6.21 -4.65 -4.74
CA PHE A 39 4.88 -4.50 -4.13
C PHE A 39 4.87 -4.79 -2.64
N HIS A 40 3.83 -4.29 -1.99
CA HIS A 40 3.51 -4.52 -0.60
C HIS A 40 1.97 -4.65 -0.50
N ALA A 41 1.48 -5.70 0.17
CA ALA A 41 0.08 -5.80 0.56
C ALA A 41 -0.17 -5.71 2.08
N HIS A 42 -1.20 -4.97 2.46
CA HIS A 42 -1.65 -4.80 3.85
C HIS A 42 -3.17 -4.66 3.91
N GLN A 43 -3.74 -4.77 5.11
CA GLN A 43 -5.15 -4.45 5.32
C GLN A 43 -5.38 -2.94 5.18
N ASP A 44 -6.48 -2.52 4.53
CA ASP A 44 -6.82 -1.10 4.40
C ASP A 44 -6.79 -0.37 5.75
N VAL A 45 -5.99 0.71 5.82
CA VAL A 45 -5.74 1.46 7.06
C VAL A 45 -6.82 2.48 7.39
N ALA A 46 -7.66 2.88 6.43
CA ALA A 46 -8.74 3.85 6.62
C ALA A 46 -10.10 3.17 6.88
N TYR A 47 -10.33 2.02 6.24
CA TYR A 47 -11.59 1.28 6.28
C TYR A 47 -11.33 -0.19 6.67
N PRO A 48 -11.51 -0.58 7.94
CA PRO A 48 -11.12 -1.89 8.45
C PRO A 48 -12.18 -2.96 8.10
N ILE A 49 -12.46 -3.14 6.81
CA ILE A 49 -13.34 -4.19 6.31
C ILE A 49 -12.59 -5.51 6.35
N LYS A 50 -13.15 -6.51 7.03
CA LYS A 50 -12.52 -7.83 7.17
C LYS A 50 -12.25 -8.44 5.80
N GLY A 51 -10.96 -8.70 5.52
CA GLY A 51 -10.50 -9.29 4.26
C GLY A 51 -10.27 -8.30 3.12
N LEU A 52 -10.50 -6.99 3.33
CA LEU A 52 -10.11 -5.97 2.35
C LEU A 52 -8.60 -5.72 2.45
N VAL A 53 -7.88 -6.11 1.40
CA VAL A 53 -6.44 -5.97 1.29
C VAL A 53 -6.11 -5.00 0.17
N ILE A 54 -5.19 -4.08 0.45
CA ILE A 54 -4.61 -3.16 -0.53
C ILE A 54 -3.30 -3.76 -1.00
N LEU A 55 -3.17 -3.97 -2.31
CA LEU A 55 -1.90 -4.28 -2.97
C LEU A 55 -1.35 -2.99 -3.58
N ALA A 56 -0.26 -2.46 -3.02
CA ALA A 56 0.35 -1.22 -3.42
C ALA A 56 1.71 -1.44 -4.08
N SER A 57 1.95 -0.74 -5.19
CA SER A 57 3.31 -0.58 -5.74
C SER A 57 4.15 0.24 -4.75
N LYS A 58 5.39 -0.21 -4.52
CA LYS A 58 6.36 0.53 -3.71
C LYS A 58 6.80 1.82 -4.38
N ARG A 59 6.97 1.79 -5.71
CA ARG A 59 7.20 2.98 -6.53
C ARG A 59 5.88 3.72 -6.73
N HIS A 60 5.90 5.04 -6.56
CA HIS A 60 4.73 5.86 -6.86
C HIS A 60 4.39 5.80 -8.36
N ILE A 61 3.18 5.34 -8.66
CA ILE A 61 2.57 5.35 -10.00
C ILE A 61 1.16 5.89 -9.90
N LYS A 62 0.67 6.49 -10.99
CA LYS A 62 -0.68 7.02 -11.11
C LYS A 62 -1.58 6.14 -11.95
N CYS A 63 -1.00 5.31 -12.82
CA CYS A 63 -1.72 4.44 -13.73
C CYS A 63 -0.95 3.13 -13.93
N PHE A 64 -1.68 2.06 -14.24
CA PHE A 64 -1.11 0.71 -14.42
C PHE A 64 -0.19 0.59 -15.64
N ASP A 65 -0.33 1.48 -16.63
CA ASP A 65 0.55 1.53 -17.80
C ASP A 65 1.96 2.05 -17.48
N GLU A 66 2.15 2.68 -16.31
CA GLU A 66 3.46 3.12 -15.82
C GLU A 66 4.30 1.98 -15.24
N LEU A 67 3.76 0.76 -15.12
CA LEU A 67 4.51 -0.41 -14.68
C LEU A 67 5.56 -0.84 -15.70
N ASN A 68 6.78 -1.10 -15.24
CA ASN A 68 7.81 -1.73 -16.05
C ASN A 68 7.61 -3.25 -16.14
N ASP A 69 8.36 -3.92 -17.00
CA ASP A 69 8.14 -5.35 -17.27
C ASP A 69 8.42 -6.25 -16.06
N LEU A 70 9.38 -5.88 -15.20
CA LEU A 70 9.66 -6.63 -13.97
C LEU A 70 8.52 -6.45 -12.95
N GLU A 71 8.03 -5.23 -12.79
CA GLU A 71 6.89 -4.94 -11.91
C GLU A 71 5.62 -5.67 -12.40
N LYS A 72 5.37 -5.75 -13.71
CA LYS A 72 4.23 -6.49 -14.27
C LYS A 72 4.30 -7.99 -13.95
N VAL A 73 5.47 -8.59 -14.12
CA VAL A 73 5.67 -10.03 -13.84
C VAL A 73 5.48 -10.30 -12.35
N ASP A 74 6.05 -9.47 -11.48
CA ASP A 74 5.89 -9.60 -10.03
C ASP A 74 4.44 -9.45 -9.59
N TYR A 75 3.72 -8.46 -10.15
CA TYR A 75 2.29 -8.26 -9.90
C TYR A 75 1.46 -9.50 -10.26
N ILE A 76 1.70 -10.11 -11.43
CA ILE A 76 0.97 -11.30 -11.87
C ILE A 76 1.25 -12.49 -10.94
N ASN A 77 2.51 -12.72 -10.59
CA ASN A 77 2.92 -13.83 -9.72
C ASN A 77 2.36 -13.69 -8.29
N LEU A 78 2.21 -12.46 -7.81
CA LEU A 78 1.67 -12.21 -6.48
C LEU A 78 0.15 -12.44 -6.39
N LEU A 79 -0.56 -12.38 -7.53
CA LEU A 79 -2.01 -12.59 -7.59
C LEU A 79 -2.43 -14.01 -7.96
N SER A 80 -1.51 -14.85 -8.43
CA SER A 80 -1.78 -16.24 -8.85
C SER A 80 -1.77 -17.22 -7.68
#